data_AF-A0A941WI24-F1
#
_entry.id   AF-A0A941WI24-F1
#
_cell.length_a   1.000
_cell.length_b   1.000
_cell.length_c   1.000
_cell.angle_alpha   90.00
_cell.angle_beta   90.00
_cell.angle_gamma   90.00
#
_symmetry.space_group_name_H-M   'P 1'
#
loop_
_entity.id
_entity.type
_entity.pdbx_description
1 polymer ?
#
loop_
_entity_poly.entity_id
_entity_poly.type
_entity_poly.pdbx_seq_one_letter_code
_entity_poly.pdbx_strand_id
1 'polypeptide(L)'
;MRSKVLIWIALLGCSTISYAQQLLSPDGNLEMNFRLDEKGAPVYDLSYKQKEVIKPSHLGLELKKEDADAAVDFEFKQRKDVDALDKKTNLYDGFRIKDTR
;
A
#
# COMPACT_ATOMS: atom_id res chain seq x y z
N MET A 1 27.12 -33.70 -1.01
CA MET A 1 27.08 -32.59 -0.02
C MET A 1 27.23 -31.20 -0.64
N ARG A 2 28.00 -31.00 -1.72
CA ARG A 2 28.19 -29.69 -2.37
C ARG A 2 26.95 -29.12 -3.09
N SER A 3 26.08 -29.95 -3.66
CA SER A 3 24.86 -29.50 -4.35
C SER A 3 23.76 -28.98 -3.41
N LYS A 4 23.65 -29.53 -2.20
CA LYS A 4 22.65 -29.07 -1.21
C LYS A 4 23.01 -27.68 -0.67
N VAL A 5 24.30 -27.38 -0.51
CA VAL A 5 24.77 -26.05 -0.05
C VAL A 5 24.44 -24.96 -1.08
N LEU A 6 24.53 -25.27 -2.38
CA LEU A 6 24.16 -24.35 -3.45
C LEU A 6 22.65 -24.01 -3.44
N ILE A 7 21.78 -24.96 -3.08
CA ILE A 7 20.33 -24.74 -2.95
C ILE A 7 20.01 -23.84 -1.74
N TRP A 8 20.73 -23.99 -0.62
CA TRP A 8 20.56 -23.12 0.55
C TRP A 8 21.03 -21.68 0.30
N ILE A 9 22.11 -21.49 -0.48
CA ILE A 9 22.59 -20.16 -0.88
C ILE A 9 21.63 -19.50 -1.88
N ALA A 10 21.02 -20.28 -2.78
CA ALA A 10 20.01 -19.76 -3.71
C ALA A 10 18.70 -19.34 -3.01
N LEU A 11 18.30 -20.01 -1.92
CA LEU A 11 17.15 -19.60 -1.12
C LEU A 11 17.40 -18.31 -0.31
N LEU A 12 18.64 -18.05 0.09
CA LEU A 12 19.00 -16.84 0.86
C LEU A 12 19.03 -15.56 0.02
N GLY A 13 19.01 -15.67 -1.32
CA GLY A 13 19.15 -14.54 -2.25
C GLY A 13 17.85 -13.83 -2.63
N CYS A 14 16.69 -14.23 -2.07
CA CYS A 14 15.38 -13.67 -2.40
C CYS A 14 14.76 -12.87 -1.25
N SER A 15 15.57 -12.19 -0.43
CA SER A 15 15.07 -11.11 0.40
C SER A 15 14.86 -9.89 -0.49
N THR A 16 13.66 -9.79 -1.06
CA THR A 16 13.21 -8.52 -1.62
C THR A 16 13.33 -7.49 -0.50
N ILE A 17 14.18 -6.48 -0.71
CA ILE A 17 14.28 -5.33 0.19
C ILE A 17 12.95 -4.59 0.03
N SER A 18 11.95 -5.00 0.80
CA SER A 18 10.72 -4.24 0.93
C SER A 18 11.10 -2.91 1.55
N TYR A 19 10.76 -1.82 0.87
CA TYR A 19 11.02 -0.46 1.32
C TYR A 19 10.06 -0.12 2.47
N ALA A 20 10.27 -0.77 3.61
CA ALA A 20 9.45 -0.62 4.79
C ALA A 20 9.93 0.62 5.56
N GLN A 21 9.04 1.60 5.74
CA GLN A 21 9.29 2.70 6.65
C GLN A 21 8.95 2.23 8.06
N GLN A 22 9.94 2.27 8.95
CA GLN A 22 9.76 1.94 10.36
C GLN A 22 9.54 3.22 11.15
N LEU A 23 8.49 3.23 11.97
CA LEU A 23 8.20 4.29 12.92
C LEU A 23 8.27 3.72 14.34
N LEU A 24 9.05 4.39 15.19
CA LEU A 24 9.20 4.06 16.60
C LEU A 24 8.52 5.13 17.46
N SER A 25 7.88 4.73 18.54
CA SER A 25 7.43 5.67 19.56
C SER A 25 8.62 6.34 20.26
N PRO A 26 8.42 7.52 20.89
CA PRO A 26 9.51 8.21 21.61
C PRO A 26 10.19 7.37 22.70
N ASP A 27 9.46 6.43 23.31
CA ASP A 27 9.98 5.51 24.33
C ASP A 27 10.49 4.17 23.76
N GLY A 28 10.42 3.98 22.43
CA GLY A 28 10.86 2.77 21.72
C GLY A 28 10.00 1.52 21.97
N ASN A 29 8.90 1.62 22.73
CA ASN A 29 8.08 0.46 23.05
C ASN A 29 7.11 0.08 21.93
N LEU A 30 6.79 0.99 21.01
CA LEU A 30 5.88 0.75 19.91
C LEU A 30 6.64 0.88 18.59
N GLU A 31 6.49 -0.13 17.74
CA GLU A 31 7.10 -0.18 16.41
C GLU A 31 6.01 -0.42 15.37
N MET A 32 5.91 0.48 14.41
CA MET A 32 5.02 0.37 13.25
C MET A 32 5.85 0.18 11.99
N ASN A 33 5.56 -0.86 11.22
CA ASN A 33 6.18 -1.07 9.92
C ASN A 33 5.16 -0.76 8.82
N PHE A 34 5.46 0.25 8.01
CA PHE A 34 4.66 0.62 6.85
C PHE A 34 5.32 0.14 5.56
N ARG A 35 4.54 -0.40 4.63
CA ARG A 35 5.01 -0.79 3.29
C ARG A 35 3.89 -0.66 2.26
N LEU A 36 4.24 -0.78 0.99
CA LEU A 36 3.28 -1.04 -0.08
C LEU A 36 3.32 -2.52 -0.45
N ASP A 37 2.17 -3.12 -0.73
CA ASP A 37 2.10 -4.46 -1.31
C ASP A 37 2.45 -4.47 -2.81
N GLU A 38 2.36 -5.64 -3.46
CA GLU A 38 2.68 -5.80 -4.88
C GLU A 38 1.79 -4.96 -5.82
N LYS A 39 0.58 -4.61 -5.38
CA LYS A 39 -0.36 -3.76 -6.12
C LYS A 39 -0.18 -2.27 -5.78
N GLY A 40 0.68 -1.95 -4.84
CA GLY A 40 0.83 -0.59 -4.32
C GLY A 40 -0.23 -0.22 -3.29
N ALA A 41 -0.93 -1.17 -2.67
CA ALA A 41 -1.81 -0.89 -1.55
C ALA A 41 -0.99 -0.64 -0.27
N PRO A 42 -1.27 0.42 0.51
CA PRO A 42 -0.55 0.66 1.75
C PRO A 42 -0.93 -0.35 2.84
N VAL A 43 0.08 -0.92 3.50
CA VAL A 43 -0.06 -1.96 4.52
C VAL A 43 0.76 -1.56 5.75
N TYR A 44 0.21 -1.82 6.93
CA TYR A 44 0.96 -1.67 8.18
C TYR A 44 0.83 -2.89 9.10
N ASP A 45 1.84 -3.07 9.95
CA ASP A 45 1.77 -3.91 11.14
C ASP A 45 2.30 -3.12 12.35
N LEU A 46 1.91 -3.55 13.55
CA LEU A 46 2.26 -2.87 14.79
C LEU A 46 2.65 -3.89 15.86
N SER A 47 3.79 -3.65 16.50
CA SER A 47 4.20 -4.33 17.71
C SER A 47 4.29 -3.36 18.90
N TYR A 48 3.94 -3.85 20.08
CA TYR A 48 4.15 -3.16 21.34
C TYR A 48 4.94 -4.06 22.28
N LYS A 49 6.11 -3.60 22.74
CA LYS A 49 7.05 -4.36 23.57
C LYS A 49 7.33 -5.74 22.98
N GLN A 50 7.66 -5.77 21.68
CA GLN A 50 7.94 -6.98 20.90
C GLN A 50 6.76 -7.96 20.76
N LYS A 51 5.55 -7.56 21.17
CA LYS A 51 4.34 -8.34 20.98
C LYS A 51 3.54 -7.78 19.82
N GLU A 52 3.20 -8.63 18.85
CA GLU A 52 2.29 -8.27 17.77
C GLU A 52 0.94 -7.86 18.36
N VAL A 53 0.53 -6.61 18.08
CA VAL A 53 -0.77 -6.07 18.48
C VAL A 53 -1.67 -5.80 17.29
N ILE A 54 -1.08 -5.53 16.11
CA ILE A 54 -1.81 -5.43 14.84
C ILE A 54 -1.05 -6.26 13.79
N LYS A 55 -1.75 -7.24 13.23
CA LYS A 55 -1.31 -8.02 12.08
C LYS A 55 -1.26 -7.15 10.82
N PRO A 56 -0.55 -7.58 9.76
CA PRO A 56 -0.58 -6.89 8.47
C PRO A 56 -2.00 -6.51 8.05
N SER A 57 -2.24 -5.21 7.94
CA SER A 57 -3.56 -4.62 7.73
C SER A 57 -3.47 -3.54 6.65
N HIS A 58 -4.40 -3.55 5.71
CA HIS A 58 -4.44 -2.59 4.60
C HIS A 58 -5.01 -1.24 5.05
N LEU A 59 -4.50 -0.18 4.45
CA LEU A 59 -5.01 1.18 4.55
C LEU A 59 -5.56 1.59 3.18
N GLY A 60 -6.68 2.28 3.16
CA GLY A 60 -7.30 2.77 1.94
C GLY A 60 -8.62 3.47 2.24
N LEU A 61 -9.15 4.19 1.27
CA LEU A 61 -10.42 4.89 1.39
C LEU A 61 -11.35 4.51 0.23
N GLU A 62 -12.64 4.36 0.55
CA GLU A 62 -13.71 4.26 -0.43
C GLU A 62 -14.30 5.63 -0.69
N LEU A 63 -14.23 6.09 -1.94
CA LEU A 63 -14.86 7.34 -2.35
C LEU A 63 -16.16 7.06 -3.08
N LYS A 64 -17.17 7.90 -2.79
CA LYS A 64 -18.42 7.88 -3.55
C LYS A 64 -18.12 8.25 -5.00
N LYS A 65 -18.59 7.42 -5.94
CA LYS A 65 -18.50 7.70 -7.38
C LYS A 65 -19.34 8.92 -7.74
N GLU A 66 -18.78 9.76 -8.60
CA GLU A 66 -19.53 10.84 -9.24
C GLU A 66 -20.69 10.24 -10.05
N ASP A 67 -21.81 10.96 -10.13
CA ASP A 67 -22.91 10.58 -11.00
C ASP A 67 -22.48 10.74 -12.46
N ALA A 68 -22.67 9.68 -13.25
CA ALA A 68 -22.31 9.64 -14.65
C ALA A 68 -23.21 10.55 -15.49
N ASP A 69 -24.44 10.81 -15.03
CA ASP A 69 -25.46 11.56 -15.74
C ASP A 69 -25.58 13.02 -15.25
N ALA A 70 -24.81 13.40 -14.22
CA ALA A 70 -24.79 14.79 -13.75
C ALA A 70 -24.28 15.74 -14.84
N ALA A 71 -25.00 16.85 -15.02
CA ALA A 71 -24.54 17.94 -15.88
C ALA A 71 -23.26 18.55 -15.30
N VAL A 72 -22.19 18.54 -16.09
CA VAL A 72 -20.86 19.07 -15.70
C VAL A 72 -20.59 20.48 -16.27
N ASP A 73 -21.52 21.00 -17.06
CA ASP A 73 -21.46 22.32 -17.70
C ASP A 73 -22.88 22.91 -17.84
N PHE A 74 -22.97 24.20 -18.16
CA PHE A 74 -24.24 24.92 -18.36
C PHE A 74 -25.04 24.43 -19.56
N GLU A 75 -24.36 23.83 -20.53
CA GLU A 75 -25.00 23.07 -21.60
C GLU A 75 -25.16 21.63 -21.14
N PHE A 76 -26.40 21.11 -21.07
CA PHE A 76 -26.75 19.73 -20.69
C PHE A 76 -26.19 18.69 -21.70
N LYS A 77 -24.86 18.59 -21.76
CA LYS A 77 -24.12 17.62 -22.57
C LYS A 77 -23.70 16.46 -21.68
N GLN A 78 -23.79 15.24 -22.21
CA GLN A 78 -23.22 14.09 -21.53
C GLN A 78 -21.71 14.25 -21.40
N ARG A 79 -21.21 13.94 -20.21
CA ARG A 79 -19.78 13.95 -19.91
C ARG A 79 -19.06 12.87 -20.71
N LYS A 80 -17.84 13.15 -21.17
CA LYS A 80 -17.02 12.22 -21.97
C LYS A 80 -16.07 11.37 -21.15
N ASP A 81 -15.95 11.66 -19.85
CA ASP A 81 -14.99 11.05 -18.93
C ASP A 81 -15.62 9.98 -18.02
N VAL A 82 -16.76 9.41 -18.40
CA VAL A 82 -17.46 8.38 -17.59
C VAL A 82 -16.53 7.23 -17.21
N ASP A 83 -15.70 6.77 -18.16
CA ASP A 83 -14.72 5.68 -17.95
C ASP A 83 -13.57 6.06 -17.00
N ALA A 84 -13.35 7.36 -16.79
CA ALA A 84 -12.33 7.86 -15.87
C ALA A 84 -12.84 8.05 -14.43
N LEU A 85 -14.16 7.94 -14.21
CA LEU A 85 -14.75 8.14 -12.89
C LEU A 85 -14.25 7.14 -11.86
N ASP A 86 -14.08 5.88 -12.24
CA ASP A 86 -13.58 4.84 -11.34
C ASP A 86 -12.12 5.09 -10.93
N LYS A 87 -11.32 5.72 -11.80
CA LYS A 87 -9.95 6.11 -11.47
C LYS A 87 -9.91 7.25 -10.47
N LYS A 88 -10.86 8.19 -10.55
CA LYS A 88 -10.97 9.31 -9.59
C LYS A 88 -11.32 8.83 -8.18
N THR A 89 -11.95 7.66 -8.05
CA THR A 89 -12.35 7.09 -6.76
C THR A 89 -11.32 6.12 -6.17
N ASN A 90 -10.27 5.75 -6.90
CA ASN A 90 -9.31 4.77 -6.40
C ASN A 90 -8.33 5.39 -5.39
N LEU A 91 -8.56 5.11 -4.10
CA LEU A 91 -7.63 5.35 -3.00
C LEU A 91 -7.30 4.06 -2.23
N TYR A 92 -7.23 2.92 -2.93
CA TYR A 92 -6.92 1.62 -2.35
C TYR A 92 -5.54 1.09 -2.73
N ASP A 93 -5.10 1.32 -3.97
CA ASP A 93 -3.86 0.75 -4.51
C ASP A 93 -3.16 1.67 -5.52
N GLY A 94 -2.08 1.19 -6.13
CA GLY A 94 -1.29 1.96 -7.11
C GLY A 94 -0.45 3.09 -6.49
N PHE A 95 -0.33 3.15 -5.16
CA PHE A 95 0.53 4.13 -4.50
C PHE A 95 2.00 3.87 -4.84
N ARG A 96 2.80 4.92 -4.75
CA ARG A 96 4.25 4.87 -4.92
C ARG A 96 4.91 5.68 -3.82
N ILE A 97 5.93 5.09 -3.20
CA ILE A 97 6.77 5.82 -2.25
C ILE A 97 7.62 6.80 -3.06
N LYS A 98 7.49 8.11 -2.77
CA LYS A 98 8.22 9.16 -3.47
C LYS A 98 9.50 9.59 -2.75
N ASP A 99 9.44 9.69 -1.43
CA ASP A 99 10.55 10.11 -0.59
C ASP A 99 10.46 9.39 0.76
N THR A 100 11.62 9.06 1.31
CA THR A 100 11.79 8.44 2.62
C THR A 100 12.99 9.10 3.28
N ARG A 101 12.78 9.64 4.48
CA ARG A 101 13.87 10.21 5.27
C ARG A 101 14.66 9.15 6.00
#